data_AF-A0A7X9NNW7-F1
#
_entry.id   AF-A0A7X9NNW7-F1
#
_cell.length_a   1.000
_cell.length_b   1.000
_cell.length_c   1.000
_cell.angle_alpha   90.00
_cell.angle_beta   90.00
_cell.angle_gamma   90.00
#
_symmetry.space_group_name_H-M   'P 1'
#
loop_
_entity.id
_entity.type
_entity.pdbx_description
1 polymer ?
#
loop_
_entity_poly.entity_id
_entity_poly.type
_entity_poly.pdbx_seq_one_letter_code
_entity_poly.pdbx_strand_id
1 'polypeptide(L)'
;MRRMTNSILPIPPGYTIKEQLENRKMTQKEFAHRMQVSEKHISQLMRGEVRLTPEIAERLELVLGIPARFWNAYEARYREKLLKLDQEKKNQQDAEIASKFPYSEMAKLNWVDKTRKMSEKVENLRKFFEVVSLDLALEEKLSSVSWRKLSEDESKYYALVAWIQQAKLLARKIDTEKFDRDKLQQYIPALRSMTRQSPEEFSDDLVEILRLCGISLVFVPHLKGTYLHGATFKQNGKPIIALTIRGKDADKFWFSFFHEIGHIILEHNTRIGIEEEVFELEADNYAKETLIDSKLYTSFIDQRNFSKSSIIEFAQLMNIDEGIVLGRLQKDGYVPYSSYNSLKKKYMLV
;
A
#
# COMPACT_ATOMS: atom_id res chain seq x y z
N MET A 1 16.44 28.88 22.12
CA MET A 1 15.35 29.77 21.65
C MET A 1 15.37 29.83 20.12
N ARG A 2 14.57 28.99 19.46
CA ARG A 2 14.39 29.06 17.99
C ARG A 2 13.43 30.22 17.70
N ARG A 3 13.86 31.17 16.86
CA ARG A 3 13.01 32.23 16.32
C ARG A 3 11.79 31.59 15.64
N MET A 4 10.62 31.72 16.25
CA MET A 4 9.37 31.62 15.53
C MET A 4 9.38 32.78 14.52
N THR A 5 9.59 32.48 13.25
CA THR A 5 9.34 33.46 12.19
C THR A 5 7.87 33.80 12.23
N ASN A 6 7.55 35.05 12.61
CA ASN A 6 6.20 35.62 12.52
C ASN A 6 5.59 35.29 11.15
N SER A 7 4.72 34.29 11.09
CA SER A 7 3.88 34.01 9.94
C SER A 7 2.81 35.09 9.88
N ILE A 8 3.16 36.25 9.33
CA ILE A 8 2.17 37.27 8.96
C ILE A 8 1.18 36.54 8.05
N LEU A 9 -0.08 36.40 8.43
CA LEU A 9 -1.10 35.85 7.53
C LEU A 9 -1.09 36.62 6.20
N PRO A 10 -1.17 35.95 5.04
CA PRO A 10 -1.22 36.64 3.76
C PRO A 10 -2.51 37.45 3.72
N ILE A 11 -2.39 38.78 3.62
CA ILE A 11 -3.52 39.68 3.52
C ILE A 11 -3.92 39.76 2.05
N PRO A 12 -5.17 39.38 1.67
CA PRO A 12 -5.62 39.46 0.29
C PRO A 12 -5.73 40.92 -0.19
N PRO A 13 -5.58 41.20 -1.50
CA PRO A 13 -5.83 42.53 -2.06
C PRO A 13 -7.20 43.10 -1.70
N GLY A 14 -8.17 42.20 -1.50
CA GLY A 14 -9.50 42.48 -1.00
C GLY A 14 -9.57 43.31 0.28
N TYR A 15 -8.58 43.17 1.17
CA TYR A 15 -8.49 43.97 2.40
C TYR A 15 -8.25 45.45 2.08
N THR A 16 -7.31 45.75 1.17
CA THR A 16 -7.04 47.12 0.73
C THR A 16 -8.20 47.69 -0.07
N ILE A 17 -8.90 46.87 -0.88
CA ILE A 17 -10.13 47.30 -1.56
C ILE A 17 -11.16 47.74 -0.51
N LYS A 18 -11.37 46.94 0.54
CA LYS A 18 -12.32 47.27 1.62
C LYS A 18 -11.98 48.60 2.30
N GLU A 19 -10.70 48.81 2.64
CA GLU A 19 -10.22 50.07 3.22
C GLU A 19 -10.47 51.28 2.30
N GLN A 20 -10.24 51.12 0.99
CA GLN A 20 -10.54 52.17 0.01
C GLN A 20 -12.03 52.50 -0.08
N LEU A 21 -12.92 51.50 0.04
CA LEU A 21 -14.36 51.73 0.06
C LEU A 21 -14.80 52.46 1.32
N GLU A 22 -14.27 52.09 2.48
CA GLU A 22 -14.56 52.75 3.76
C GLU A 22 -14.14 54.23 3.73
N ASN A 23 -12.92 54.52 3.26
CA ASN A 23 -12.42 55.89 3.11
C ASN A 23 -13.26 56.74 2.15
N ARG A 24 -13.84 56.12 1.12
CA ARG A 24 -14.69 56.78 0.13
C ARG A 24 -16.18 56.78 0.51
N LYS A 25 -16.55 56.19 1.65
CA LYS A 25 -17.94 55.95 2.08
C LYS A 25 -18.77 55.26 0.98
N MET A 26 -18.15 54.36 0.23
CA MET A 26 -18.74 53.67 -0.92
C MET A 26 -19.23 52.29 -0.50
N THR A 27 -20.46 51.94 -0.86
CA THR A 27 -21.01 50.60 -0.56
C THR A 27 -20.44 49.55 -1.53
N GLN A 28 -20.40 48.27 -1.12
CA GLN A 28 -19.97 47.19 -2.03
C GLN A 28 -20.85 47.08 -3.28
N LYS A 29 -22.16 47.34 -3.13
CA LYS A 29 -23.13 47.38 -4.22
C LYS A 29 -22.80 48.47 -5.24
N GLU A 30 -22.58 49.68 -4.74
CA GLU A 30 -22.18 50.81 -5.58
C GLU A 30 -20.84 50.54 -6.27
N PHE A 31 -19.86 50.00 -5.53
CA PHE A 31 -18.56 49.66 -6.09
C PHE A 31 -18.64 48.58 -7.17
N ALA A 32 -19.43 47.53 -6.97
CA ALA A 32 -19.66 46.48 -7.96
C ALA A 32 -20.26 47.04 -9.26
N HIS A 33 -21.24 47.95 -9.14
CA HIS A 33 -21.81 48.66 -10.28
C HIS A 33 -20.75 49.48 -11.03
N ARG A 34 -19.92 50.26 -10.32
CA ARG A 34 -18.84 51.07 -10.91
C ARG A 34 -17.76 50.20 -11.58
N MET A 35 -17.49 49.02 -11.03
CA MET A 35 -16.55 48.03 -11.57
C MET A 35 -17.14 47.19 -12.72
N GLN A 36 -18.43 47.36 -13.04
CA GLN A 36 -19.17 46.51 -14.00
C GLN A 36 -19.00 45.01 -13.74
N VAL A 37 -19.14 44.60 -12.49
CA VAL A 37 -19.13 43.19 -12.05
C VAL A 37 -20.24 42.93 -11.06
N SER A 38 -20.56 41.66 -10.79
CA SER A 38 -21.56 41.32 -9.79
C SER A 38 -21.07 41.63 -8.36
N GLU A 39 -22.01 41.94 -7.46
CA GLU A 39 -21.73 42.08 -6.03
C GLU A 39 -21.10 40.80 -5.45
N LYS A 40 -21.54 39.63 -5.95
CA LYS A 40 -20.95 38.33 -5.60
C LYS A 40 -19.46 38.28 -5.93
N HIS A 41 -19.06 38.73 -7.13
CA HIS A 41 -17.66 38.74 -7.54
C HIS A 41 -16.81 39.65 -6.65
N ILE A 42 -17.29 40.86 -6.33
CA ILE A 42 -16.62 41.77 -5.38
C ILE A 42 -16.48 41.12 -4.00
N SER A 43 -17.52 40.47 -3.50
CA SER A 43 -17.52 39.78 -2.22
C SER A 43 -16.47 38.66 -2.17
N GLN A 44 -16.38 37.84 -3.22
CA GLN A 44 -15.39 36.77 -3.35
C GLN A 44 -13.97 37.34 -3.49
N LEU A 45 -13.80 38.44 -4.23
CA LEU A 45 -12.52 39.13 -4.40
C LEU A 45 -12.02 39.70 -3.06
N MET A 46 -12.94 40.28 -2.28
CA MET A 46 -12.64 40.80 -0.94
C MET A 46 -12.18 39.70 0.03
N ARG A 47 -12.73 38.49 -0.09
CA ARG A 47 -12.32 37.32 0.70
C ARG A 47 -11.07 36.61 0.16
N GLY A 48 -10.56 36.99 -1.02
CA GLY A 48 -9.43 36.32 -1.69
C GLY A 48 -9.76 34.98 -2.37
N GLU A 49 -11.05 34.64 -2.46
CA GLU A 49 -11.57 33.39 -3.06
C GLU A 49 -11.38 33.36 -4.58
N VAL A 50 -11.47 34.51 -5.24
CA VAL A 50 -11.20 34.66 -6.68
C VAL A 50 -9.92 35.45 -6.91
N ARG A 51 -9.27 35.18 -8.05
CA ARG A 51 -8.05 35.90 -8.45
C ARG A 51 -8.38 37.31 -8.93
N LEU A 52 -7.57 38.27 -8.52
CA LEU A 52 -7.54 39.60 -9.12
C LEU A 52 -6.82 39.49 -10.47
N THR A 53 -7.56 39.57 -11.57
CA THR A 53 -6.99 39.50 -12.91
C THR A 53 -6.45 40.87 -13.36
N PRO A 54 -5.55 40.92 -14.36
CA PRO A 54 -5.08 42.20 -14.91
C PRO A 54 -6.23 43.13 -15.36
N GLU A 55 -7.30 42.57 -15.94
CA GLU A 55 -8.49 43.35 -16.30
C GLU A 55 -9.18 43.99 -15.08
N ILE A 56 -9.34 43.23 -14.00
CA ILE A 56 -9.89 43.78 -12.75
C ILE A 56 -8.94 44.84 -12.17
N ALA A 57 -7.61 44.67 -12.29
CA ALA A 57 -6.63 45.67 -11.85
C ALA A 57 -6.77 47.00 -12.60
N GLU A 58 -6.97 46.99 -13.91
CA GLU A 58 -7.21 48.20 -14.72
C GLU A 58 -8.50 48.91 -14.28
N ARG A 59 -9.58 48.14 -14.05
CA ARG A 59 -10.84 48.70 -13.54
C ARG A 59 -10.66 49.30 -12.13
N LEU A 60 -9.89 48.65 -11.26
CA LEU A 60 -9.56 49.16 -9.92
C LEU A 60 -8.77 50.47 -10.00
N GLU A 61 -7.87 50.63 -10.97
CA GLU A 61 -7.16 51.89 -11.20
C GLU A 61 -8.13 53.01 -11.57
N LEU A 62 -9.05 52.75 -12.48
CA LEU A 62 -10.06 53.74 -12.88
C LEU A 62 -10.98 54.15 -11.72
N VAL A 63 -11.41 53.19 -10.89
CA VAL A 63 -12.39 53.45 -9.83
C VAL A 63 -11.75 53.98 -8.54
N LEU A 64 -10.56 53.48 -8.19
CA LEU A 64 -9.88 53.78 -6.91
C LEU A 64 -8.64 54.67 -7.06
N GLY A 65 -8.16 54.93 -8.28
CA GLY A 65 -7.00 55.78 -8.55
C GLY A 65 -5.66 55.15 -8.14
N ILE A 66 -5.63 53.86 -7.82
CA ILE A 66 -4.42 53.13 -7.45
C ILE A 66 -3.94 52.35 -8.68
N PRO A 67 -2.68 52.52 -9.14
CA PRO A 67 -2.20 51.92 -10.38
C PRO A 67 -2.44 50.40 -10.49
N ALA A 68 -2.86 49.90 -11.64
CA ALA A 68 -3.11 48.49 -11.92
C ALA A 68 -1.86 47.63 -11.63
N ARG A 69 -0.67 48.17 -11.90
CA ARG A 69 0.62 47.54 -11.55
C ARG A 69 0.75 47.23 -10.05
N PHE A 70 0.19 48.07 -9.19
CA PHE A 70 0.21 47.83 -7.74
C PHE A 70 -0.68 46.64 -7.38
N TRP A 71 -1.91 46.59 -7.90
CA TRP A 71 -2.84 45.49 -7.66
C TRP A 71 -2.32 44.16 -8.17
N ASN A 72 -1.78 44.14 -9.39
CA ASN A 72 -1.18 42.96 -10.00
C ASN A 72 0.02 42.44 -9.17
N ALA A 73 0.93 43.33 -8.76
CA ALA A 73 2.06 42.97 -7.92
C ALA A 73 1.60 42.47 -6.53
N TYR A 74 0.55 43.05 -5.96
CA TYR A 74 0.03 42.64 -4.67
C TYR A 74 -0.64 41.26 -4.74
N GLU A 75 -1.48 41.00 -5.74
CA GLU A 75 -2.08 39.69 -5.96
C GLU A 75 -1.00 38.61 -6.20
N ALA A 76 0.02 38.91 -6.99
CA ALA A 76 1.12 37.97 -7.23
C ALA A 76 1.82 37.56 -5.92
N ARG A 77 2.18 38.55 -5.06
CA ARG A 77 2.79 38.30 -3.74
C ARG A 77 1.86 37.54 -2.80
N TYR A 78 0.56 37.88 -2.81
CA TYR A 78 -0.44 37.19 -2.00
C TYR A 78 -0.54 35.71 -2.39
N ARG A 79 -0.64 35.41 -3.69
CA ARG A 79 -0.73 34.03 -4.21
C ARG A 79 0.55 33.23 -3.99
N GLU A 80 1.72 33.84 -4.17
CA GLU A 80 3.01 33.22 -3.86
C GLU A 80 3.07 32.81 -2.38
N LYS A 81 2.60 33.69 -1.49
CA LYS A 81 2.60 33.42 -0.05
C LYS A 81 1.58 32.35 0.35
N LEU A 82 0.40 32.32 -0.27
CA LEU A 82 -0.57 31.23 -0.09
C LEU A 82 0.02 29.89 -0.53
N LEU A 83 0.69 29.84 -1.67
CA LEU A 83 1.32 28.62 -2.19
C LEU A 83 2.41 28.11 -1.22
N LYS A 84 3.24 29.02 -0.69
CA LYS A 84 4.24 28.68 0.33
C LYS A 84 3.61 28.09 1.59
N LEU A 85 2.53 28.69 2.08
CA LEU A 85 1.81 28.18 3.27
C LEU A 85 1.16 26.82 3.03
N ASP A 86 0.55 26.62 1.86
CA ASP A 86 -0.02 25.31 1.49
C ASP A 86 1.07 24.24 1.40
N GLN A 87 2.21 24.57 0.80
CA GLN A 87 3.36 23.66 0.72
C GLN A 87 3.96 23.37 2.10
N GLU A 88 4.07 24.36 2.97
CA GLU A 88 4.52 24.19 4.36
C GLU A 88 3.58 23.26 5.14
N LYS A 89 2.26 23.47 5.01
CA LYS A 89 1.25 22.62 5.65
C LYS A 89 1.33 21.17 5.15
N LYS A 90 1.41 20.97 3.82
CA LYS A 90 1.59 19.64 3.22
C LYS A 90 2.88 18.98 3.66
N ASN A 91 3.98 19.73 3.72
CA ASN A 91 5.26 19.21 4.19
C ASN A 91 5.24 18.84 5.67
N GLN A 92 4.50 19.58 6.50
CA GLN A 92 4.31 19.23 7.91
C GLN A 92 3.50 17.94 8.07
N GLN A 93 2.37 17.82 7.37
CA GLN A 93 1.56 16.61 7.35
C GLN A 93 2.37 15.39 6.86
N ASP A 94 3.12 15.56 5.78
CA ASP A 94 3.98 14.49 5.27
C ASP A 94 5.13 14.16 6.22
N ALA A 95 5.67 15.13 6.96
CA ALA A 95 6.67 14.83 7.99
C ALA A 95 6.10 13.98 9.13
N GLU A 96 4.84 14.23 9.52
CA GLU A 96 4.12 13.42 10.49
C GLU A 96 3.88 12.00 9.95
N ILE A 97 3.39 11.86 8.73
CA ILE A 97 3.19 10.56 8.06
C ILE A 97 4.52 9.80 7.91
N ALA A 98 5.56 10.47 7.41
CA ALA A 98 6.89 9.91 7.21
C ALA A 98 7.52 9.37 8.51
N SER A 99 7.18 9.97 9.65
CA SER A 99 7.67 9.53 10.96
C SER A 99 7.12 8.16 11.38
N LYS A 100 5.97 7.76 10.84
CA LYS A 100 5.27 6.50 11.18
C LYS A 100 5.74 5.31 10.36
N PHE A 101 6.35 5.56 9.20
CA PHE A 101 6.93 4.50 8.37
C PHE A 101 8.22 3.91 8.98
N PRO A 102 8.49 2.60 8.78
CA PRO A 102 9.74 1.96 9.22
C PRO A 102 10.94 2.34 8.33
N TYR A 103 11.19 3.64 8.14
CA TYR A 103 12.14 4.20 7.18
C TYR A 103 13.55 3.61 7.31
N SER A 104 14.02 3.46 8.55
CA SER A 104 15.37 2.94 8.80
C SER A 104 15.56 1.50 8.31
N GLU A 105 14.48 0.71 8.30
CA GLU A 105 14.49 -0.67 7.82
C GLU A 105 14.36 -0.71 6.30
N MET A 106 13.46 0.09 5.73
CA MET A 106 13.35 0.30 4.28
C MET A 106 14.71 0.71 3.68
N ALA A 107 15.43 1.63 4.32
CA ALA A 107 16.76 2.08 3.87
C ALA A 107 17.86 1.01 4.04
N LYS A 108 17.73 0.10 5.02
CA LYS A 108 18.64 -1.06 5.16
C LYS A 108 18.42 -2.09 4.05
N LEU A 109 17.18 -2.23 3.60
CA LEU A 109 16.79 -3.08 2.48
C LEU A 109 17.00 -2.41 1.11
N ASN A 110 17.58 -1.21 1.07
CA ASN A 110 17.80 -0.40 -0.13
C ASN A 110 16.52 -0.05 -0.91
N TRP A 111 15.38 0.06 -0.23
CA TRP A 111 14.12 0.51 -0.85
C TRP A 111 14.08 2.04 -0.99
N VAL A 112 14.79 2.75 -0.12
CA VAL A 112 14.93 4.21 -0.10
C VAL A 112 16.37 4.59 0.31
N ASP A 113 16.80 5.81 -0.03
CA ASP A 113 18.13 6.28 0.35
C ASP A 113 18.28 6.47 1.87
N LYS A 114 19.49 6.24 2.38
CA LYS A 114 19.80 6.38 3.81
C LYS A 114 19.89 7.87 4.19
N THR A 115 18.99 8.32 5.05
CA THR A 115 19.05 9.67 5.62
C THR A 115 18.47 9.74 7.04
N ARG A 116 18.92 10.77 7.78
CA ARG A 116 18.36 11.16 9.09
C ARG A 116 17.50 12.41 9.02
N LYS A 117 17.56 13.19 7.93
CA LYS A 117 16.82 14.46 7.81
C LYS A 117 15.38 14.18 7.40
N MET A 118 14.41 14.71 8.15
CA MET A 118 12.99 14.45 7.89
C MET A 118 12.54 14.93 6.51
N SER A 119 13.03 16.07 6.04
CA SER A 119 12.72 16.59 4.71
C SER A 119 13.15 15.63 3.59
N GLU A 120 14.35 15.05 3.70
CA GLU A 120 14.86 14.05 2.75
C GLU A 120 14.07 12.74 2.87
N LYS A 121 13.65 12.33 4.08
CA LYS A 121 12.77 11.17 4.25
C LYS A 121 11.45 11.34 3.51
N VAL A 122 10.81 12.50 3.68
CA VAL A 122 9.55 12.82 2.98
C VAL A 122 9.74 12.75 1.47
N GLU A 123 10.79 13.37 0.94
CA GLU A 123 11.08 13.34 -0.50
C GLU A 123 11.30 11.91 -1.01
N ASN A 124 12.10 11.12 -0.30
CA ASN A 124 12.40 9.74 -0.67
C ASN A 124 11.15 8.84 -0.60
N LEU A 125 10.28 9.04 0.40
CA LEU A 125 9.02 8.31 0.50
C LEU A 125 8.05 8.72 -0.61
N ARG A 126 7.94 10.01 -0.94
CA ARG A 126 7.11 10.49 -2.07
C ARG A 126 7.54 9.84 -3.39
N LYS A 127 8.86 9.76 -3.63
CA LYS A 127 9.43 9.05 -4.79
C LYS A 127 9.12 7.55 -4.76
N PHE A 128 9.31 6.90 -3.60
CA PHE A 128 9.06 5.47 -3.43
C PHE A 128 7.58 5.09 -3.65
N PHE A 129 6.66 5.89 -3.14
CA PHE A 129 5.22 5.70 -3.31
C PHE A 129 4.69 6.26 -4.63
N GLU A 130 5.51 6.98 -5.41
CA GLU A 130 5.13 7.63 -6.67
C GLU A 130 3.98 8.66 -6.50
N VAL A 131 4.02 9.44 -5.41
CA VAL A 131 2.98 10.42 -5.03
C VAL A 131 3.55 11.81 -4.76
N VAL A 132 2.72 12.84 -4.97
CA VAL A 132 3.06 14.24 -4.66
C VAL A 132 2.93 14.57 -3.17
N SER A 133 2.14 13.80 -2.42
CA SER A 133 1.93 13.89 -0.97
C SER A 133 1.65 12.50 -0.39
N LEU A 134 2.07 12.24 0.85
CA LEU A 134 2.07 10.89 1.42
C LEU A 134 0.70 10.42 1.88
N ASP A 135 -0.26 11.32 2.09
CA ASP A 135 -1.66 11.01 2.37
C ASP A 135 -2.32 10.21 1.23
N LEU A 136 -2.02 10.56 -0.03
CA LEU A 136 -2.52 9.85 -1.21
C LEU A 136 -2.08 8.38 -1.25
N ALA A 137 -0.89 8.06 -0.74
CA ALA A 137 -0.40 6.69 -0.66
C ALA A 137 -1.20 5.85 0.35
N LEU A 138 -1.83 6.49 1.34
CA LEU A 138 -2.69 5.82 2.30
C LEU A 138 -4.09 5.62 1.71
N GLU A 139 -4.67 6.64 1.06
CA GLU A 139 -6.03 6.60 0.50
C GLU A 139 -6.27 5.45 -0.49
N GLU A 140 -5.33 5.17 -1.39
CA GLU A 140 -5.44 4.05 -2.35
C GLU A 140 -5.66 2.71 -1.63
N LYS A 141 -5.08 2.58 -0.42
CA LYS A 141 -5.08 1.36 0.37
C LYS A 141 -6.19 1.31 1.40
N LEU A 142 -6.80 2.44 1.75
CA LEU A 142 -7.98 2.54 2.63
C LEU A 142 -9.29 2.10 1.91
N SER A 143 -9.26 1.33 0.83
CA SER A 143 -10.45 0.90 0.09
C SER A 143 -10.83 -0.58 0.26
N SER A 144 -9.89 -1.46 0.66
CA SER A 144 -10.13 -2.92 0.86
C SER A 144 -10.30 -3.35 2.32
N VAL A 145 -11.54 -3.52 2.81
CA VAL A 145 -11.95 -3.83 4.22
C VAL A 145 -10.92 -4.54 5.13
N SER A 146 -10.15 -5.52 4.65
CA SER A 146 -8.90 -6.09 5.21
C SER A 146 -7.97 -5.14 5.95
N TRP A 147 -7.74 -3.94 5.41
CA TRP A 147 -6.82 -2.99 6.01
C TRP A 147 -7.40 -2.33 7.28
N ARG A 148 -8.74 -2.35 7.47
CA ARG A 148 -9.40 -1.71 8.61
C ARG A 148 -9.13 -2.44 9.91
N LYS A 149 -8.97 -3.77 9.89
CA LYS A 149 -8.63 -4.53 11.12
C LYS A 149 -7.19 -4.32 11.56
N LEU A 150 -6.29 -4.01 10.63
CA LEU A 150 -4.91 -3.61 10.93
C LEU A 150 -4.82 -2.19 11.53
N SER A 151 -5.92 -1.44 11.59
CA SER A 151 -5.93 -0.08 12.17
C SER A 151 -5.83 -0.04 13.69
N GLU A 152 -5.86 -1.18 14.39
CA GLU A 152 -5.64 -1.22 15.85
C GLU A 152 -4.17 -0.98 16.22
N ASP A 153 -3.22 -1.25 15.31
CA ASP A 153 -1.80 -0.88 15.48
C ASP A 153 -1.32 -0.08 14.27
N GLU A 154 -1.28 1.23 14.47
CA GLU A 154 -0.86 2.20 13.46
C GLU A 154 0.51 1.85 12.86
N SER A 155 1.47 1.36 13.65
CA SER A 155 2.81 1.04 13.15
C SER A 155 2.82 -0.12 12.15
N LYS A 156 1.96 -1.13 12.36
CA LYS A 156 1.82 -2.28 11.45
C LYS A 156 1.21 -1.86 10.14
N TYR A 157 0.25 -0.94 10.17
CA TYR A 157 -0.38 -0.40 8.97
C TYR A 157 0.64 0.27 8.05
N TYR A 158 1.47 1.18 8.55
CA TYR A 158 2.49 1.84 7.72
C TYR A 158 3.55 0.87 7.18
N ALA A 159 3.97 -0.11 7.97
CA ALA A 159 4.90 -1.14 7.52
C ALA A 159 4.28 -1.98 6.38
N LEU A 160 2.99 -2.32 6.50
CA LEU A 160 2.27 -3.04 5.45
C LEU A 160 2.13 -2.23 4.16
N VAL A 161 1.74 -0.96 4.25
CA VAL A 161 1.62 -0.07 3.08
C VAL A 161 2.95 0.01 2.33
N ALA A 162 4.06 0.17 3.05
CA ALA A 162 5.40 0.16 2.45
C ALA A 162 5.74 -1.19 1.79
N TRP A 163 5.41 -2.31 2.45
CA TRP A 163 5.65 -3.65 1.92
C TRP A 163 4.86 -3.94 0.64
N ILE A 164 3.57 -3.56 0.61
CA ILE A 164 2.74 -3.70 -0.59
C ILE A 164 3.26 -2.84 -1.74
N GLN A 165 3.70 -1.61 -1.46
CA GLN A 165 4.29 -0.75 -2.48
C GLN A 165 5.55 -1.39 -3.06
N GLN A 166 6.43 -1.94 -2.22
CA GLN A 166 7.60 -2.66 -2.71
C GLN A 166 7.21 -3.86 -3.59
N ALA A 167 6.20 -4.64 -3.19
CA ALA A 167 5.67 -5.73 -3.99
C ALA A 167 5.19 -5.26 -5.37
N LYS A 168 4.45 -4.15 -5.44
CA LYS A 168 4.02 -3.52 -6.71
C LYS A 168 5.22 -3.11 -7.58
N LEU A 169 6.22 -2.46 -7.00
CA LEU A 169 7.42 -2.01 -7.73
C LEU A 169 8.23 -3.17 -8.31
N LEU A 170 8.34 -4.29 -7.58
CA LEU A 170 8.98 -5.50 -8.06
C LEU A 170 8.15 -6.19 -9.15
N ALA A 171 6.84 -6.32 -8.93
CA ALA A 171 5.94 -7.03 -9.85
C ALA A 171 5.83 -6.33 -11.21
N ARG A 172 5.94 -4.99 -11.23
CA ARG A 172 5.97 -4.18 -12.46
C ARG A 172 7.13 -4.56 -13.39
N LYS A 173 8.24 -5.09 -12.87
CA LYS A 173 9.42 -5.50 -13.65
C LYS A 173 9.27 -6.88 -14.30
N ILE A 174 8.24 -7.64 -13.91
CA ILE A 174 7.98 -8.98 -14.41
C ILE A 174 6.93 -8.88 -15.50
N ASP A 175 7.30 -9.25 -16.73
CA ASP A 175 6.33 -9.37 -17.83
C ASP A 175 5.62 -10.73 -17.76
N THR A 176 4.31 -10.75 -17.94
CA THR A 176 3.50 -11.97 -17.81
C THR A 176 2.50 -12.09 -18.95
N GLU A 177 2.02 -13.30 -19.19
CA GLU A 177 0.88 -13.49 -20.09
C GLU A 177 -0.40 -12.86 -19.52
N LYS A 178 -1.48 -12.91 -20.31
CA LYS A 178 -2.81 -12.57 -19.80
C LYS A 178 -3.23 -13.62 -18.76
N PHE A 179 -3.82 -13.16 -17.66
CA PHE A 179 -4.28 -14.07 -16.61
C PHE A 179 -5.23 -15.14 -17.15
N ASP A 180 -4.90 -16.40 -16.88
CA ASP A 180 -5.66 -17.59 -17.27
C ASP A 180 -5.83 -18.50 -16.04
N ARG A 181 -7.05 -18.53 -15.52
CA ARG A 181 -7.43 -19.30 -14.33
C ARG A 181 -7.40 -20.81 -14.58
N ASP A 182 -7.81 -21.25 -15.77
CA ASP A 182 -7.88 -22.67 -16.11
C ASP A 182 -6.47 -23.23 -16.29
N LYS A 183 -5.58 -22.46 -16.93
CA LYS A 183 -4.16 -22.76 -17.02
C LYS A 183 -3.53 -22.87 -15.63
N LEU A 184 -3.84 -21.94 -14.71
CA LEU A 184 -3.37 -22.03 -13.32
C LEU A 184 -3.83 -23.33 -12.64
N GLN A 185 -5.10 -23.70 -12.78
CA GLN A 185 -5.64 -24.95 -12.22
C GLN A 185 -4.91 -26.19 -12.76
N GLN A 186 -4.59 -26.21 -14.06
CA GLN A 186 -3.84 -27.31 -14.68
C GLN A 186 -2.41 -27.45 -14.12
N TYR A 187 -1.78 -26.35 -13.71
CA TYR A 187 -0.43 -26.37 -13.13
C TYR A 187 -0.39 -26.65 -11.62
N ILE A 188 -1.53 -26.67 -10.90
CA ILE A 188 -1.56 -26.94 -9.45
C ILE A 188 -0.85 -28.25 -9.07
N PRO A 189 -1.05 -29.39 -9.76
CA PRO A 189 -0.33 -30.62 -9.43
C PRO A 189 1.19 -30.49 -9.58
N ALA A 190 1.66 -29.77 -10.61
CA ALA A 190 3.08 -29.52 -10.82
C ALA A 190 3.66 -28.65 -9.71
N LEU A 191 3.00 -27.53 -9.38
CA LEU A 191 3.37 -26.64 -8.28
C LEU A 191 3.40 -27.38 -6.94
N ARG A 192 2.46 -28.30 -6.71
CA ARG A 192 2.41 -29.12 -5.49
C ARG A 192 3.59 -30.09 -5.40
N SER A 193 4.03 -30.65 -6.52
CA SER A 193 5.16 -31.58 -6.54
C SER A 193 6.50 -30.90 -6.18
N MET A 194 6.62 -29.60 -6.44
CA MET A 194 7.79 -28.78 -6.08
C MET A 194 8.05 -28.73 -4.58
N THR A 195 7.07 -29.09 -3.75
CA THR A 195 7.25 -29.14 -2.28
C THR A 195 8.46 -29.99 -1.87
N ARG A 196 8.77 -31.03 -2.65
CA ARG A 196 9.87 -31.98 -2.39
C ARG A 196 11.24 -31.46 -2.85
N GLN A 197 11.26 -30.43 -3.69
CA GLN A 197 12.45 -29.87 -4.31
C GLN A 197 13.17 -28.89 -3.37
N SER A 198 14.44 -28.63 -3.63
CA SER A 198 15.18 -27.56 -2.95
C SER A 198 14.80 -26.17 -3.52
N PRO A 199 14.98 -25.08 -2.76
CA PRO A 199 14.75 -23.72 -3.26
C PRO A 199 15.43 -23.40 -4.59
N GLU A 200 16.64 -23.89 -4.80
CA GLU A 200 17.43 -23.70 -6.02
C GLU A 200 16.84 -24.45 -7.22
N GLU A 201 16.08 -25.52 -6.97
CA GLU A 201 15.43 -26.32 -8.01
C GLU A 201 14.07 -25.72 -8.40
N PHE A 202 13.23 -25.34 -7.43
CA PHE A 202 11.86 -24.93 -7.74
C PHE A 202 11.70 -23.43 -8.03
N SER A 203 12.60 -22.56 -7.56
CA SER A 203 12.35 -21.10 -7.55
C SER A 203 12.09 -20.53 -8.94
N ASP A 204 12.93 -20.87 -9.91
CA ASP A 204 12.81 -20.35 -11.27
C ASP A 204 11.58 -20.93 -11.98
N ASP A 205 11.34 -22.23 -11.83
CA ASP A 205 10.17 -22.91 -12.40
C ASP A 205 8.86 -22.35 -11.79
N LEU A 206 8.83 -22.08 -10.49
CA LEU A 206 7.69 -21.50 -9.79
C LEU A 206 7.35 -20.12 -10.35
N VAL A 207 8.36 -19.26 -10.55
CA VAL A 207 8.19 -17.94 -11.15
C VAL A 207 7.71 -18.07 -12.60
N GLU A 208 8.31 -18.95 -13.38
CA GLU A 208 7.97 -19.13 -14.80
C GLU A 208 6.55 -19.67 -15.00
N ILE A 209 6.14 -20.70 -14.25
CA ILE A 209 4.78 -21.25 -14.32
C ILE A 209 3.75 -20.16 -14.02
N LEU A 210 3.96 -19.38 -12.95
CA LEU A 210 3.03 -18.31 -12.61
C LEU A 210 3.04 -17.19 -13.64
N ARG A 211 4.22 -16.86 -14.21
CA ARG A 211 4.35 -15.89 -15.30
C ARG A 211 3.52 -16.30 -16.52
N LEU A 212 3.55 -17.59 -16.88
CA LEU A 212 2.75 -18.19 -17.94
C LEU A 212 1.25 -18.23 -17.61
N CYS A 213 0.88 -18.29 -16.34
CA CYS A 213 -0.53 -18.16 -15.90
C CYS A 213 -1.01 -16.70 -15.83
N GLY A 214 -0.13 -15.73 -16.13
CA GLY A 214 -0.41 -14.31 -16.04
C GLY A 214 -0.35 -13.72 -14.63
N ILE A 215 0.38 -14.36 -13.72
CA ILE A 215 0.56 -13.95 -12.32
C ILE A 215 2.02 -13.52 -12.10
N SER A 216 2.22 -12.34 -11.50
CA SER A 216 3.55 -11.95 -11.01
C SER A 216 3.77 -12.49 -9.60
N LEU A 217 4.67 -13.46 -9.44
CA LEU A 217 5.19 -13.83 -8.13
C LEU A 217 6.37 -12.92 -7.76
N VAL A 218 6.29 -12.30 -6.60
CA VAL A 218 7.40 -11.51 -6.04
C VAL A 218 7.71 -11.92 -4.62
N PHE A 219 9.00 -11.84 -4.32
CA PHE A 219 9.53 -12.15 -3.02
C PHE A 219 9.98 -10.85 -2.34
N VAL A 220 9.36 -10.52 -1.22
CA VAL A 220 9.58 -9.25 -0.53
C VAL A 220 10.13 -9.50 0.86
N PRO A 221 11.29 -8.93 1.21
CA PRO A 221 11.81 -9.02 2.57
C PRO A 221 10.80 -8.51 3.61
N HIS A 222 10.76 -9.18 4.76
CA HIS A 222 9.90 -8.80 5.88
C HIS A 222 10.28 -7.42 6.45
N LEU A 223 9.28 -6.59 6.76
CA LEU A 223 9.44 -5.40 7.61
C LEU A 223 8.95 -5.73 9.03
N LYS A 224 9.64 -5.26 10.06
CA LYS A 224 9.18 -5.45 11.45
C LYS A 224 7.75 -4.91 11.60
N GLY A 225 6.87 -5.75 12.15
CA GLY A 225 5.45 -5.43 12.30
C GLY A 225 4.55 -5.97 11.18
N THR A 226 5.09 -6.39 10.03
CA THR A 226 4.29 -7.04 8.98
C THR A 226 4.19 -8.54 9.27
N TYR A 227 3.17 -8.97 10.02
CA TYR A 227 2.94 -10.40 10.29
C TYR A 227 2.51 -11.20 9.05
N LEU A 228 2.44 -10.56 7.88
CA LEU A 228 2.02 -11.20 6.65
C LEU A 228 3.04 -12.22 6.15
N HIS A 229 2.52 -13.41 5.90
CA HIS A 229 3.27 -14.47 5.28
C HIS A 229 3.23 -14.42 3.76
N GLY A 230 2.15 -13.89 3.22
CA GLY A 230 1.93 -13.54 1.82
C GLY A 230 0.87 -12.46 1.71
N ALA A 231 0.64 -11.99 0.48
CA ALA A 231 -0.53 -11.22 0.11
C ALA A 231 -0.81 -11.38 -1.38
N THR A 232 -2.10 -11.40 -1.73
CA THR A 232 -2.58 -11.41 -3.11
C THR A 232 -3.35 -10.15 -3.40
N PHE A 233 -3.04 -9.49 -4.52
CA PHE A 233 -3.77 -8.32 -4.99
C PHE A 233 -3.66 -8.17 -6.51
N LYS A 234 -4.48 -7.31 -7.09
CA LYS A 234 -4.43 -6.97 -8.52
C LYS A 234 -3.82 -5.59 -8.72
N GLN A 235 -3.00 -5.44 -9.76
CA GLN A 235 -2.55 -4.15 -10.27
C GLN A 235 -2.83 -4.10 -11.77
N ASN A 236 -3.62 -3.12 -12.22
CA ASN A 236 -4.03 -2.98 -13.62
C ASN A 236 -4.62 -4.28 -14.22
N GLY A 237 -5.43 -5.01 -13.43
CA GLY A 237 -6.04 -6.28 -13.83
C GLY A 237 -5.13 -7.51 -13.74
N LYS A 238 -3.82 -7.33 -13.53
CA LYS A 238 -2.84 -8.42 -13.38
C LYS A 238 -2.75 -8.87 -11.92
N PRO A 239 -2.96 -10.17 -11.61
CA PRO A 239 -2.76 -10.70 -10.27
C PRO A 239 -1.28 -10.71 -9.87
N ILE A 240 -1.02 -10.36 -8.62
CA ILE A 240 0.30 -10.37 -7.99
C ILE A 240 0.19 -11.23 -6.73
N ILE A 241 1.10 -12.17 -6.59
CA ILE A 241 1.34 -12.90 -5.34
C ILE A 241 2.65 -12.35 -4.77
N ALA A 242 2.59 -11.81 -3.57
CA ALA A 242 3.76 -11.36 -2.84
C ALA A 242 3.99 -12.29 -1.64
N LEU A 243 5.19 -12.84 -1.49
CA LEU A 243 5.54 -13.74 -0.39
C LEU A 243 6.72 -13.23 0.43
N THR A 244 6.68 -13.51 1.74
CA THR A 244 7.78 -13.24 2.67
C THR A 244 8.55 -14.53 2.95
N ILE A 245 9.86 -14.58 2.68
CA ILE A 245 10.62 -15.86 2.71
C ILE A 245 11.46 -16.07 3.99
N ARG A 246 12.05 -15.01 4.56
CA ARG A 246 13.26 -15.17 5.39
C ARG A 246 13.08 -16.15 6.58
N GLY A 247 13.81 -17.28 6.52
CA GLY A 247 13.96 -18.23 7.62
C GLY A 247 12.73 -19.09 7.92
N LYS A 248 11.79 -19.19 6.97
CA LYS A 248 10.59 -20.01 7.14
C LYS A 248 10.89 -21.49 6.92
N ASP A 249 10.22 -22.27 7.75
CA ASP A 249 10.04 -23.70 7.54
C ASP A 249 9.22 -23.91 6.25
N ALA A 250 9.57 -24.93 5.46
CA ALA A 250 8.96 -25.24 4.16
C ALA A 250 7.43 -25.37 4.23
N ASP A 251 6.92 -25.93 5.33
CA ASP A 251 5.48 -26.07 5.60
C ASP A 251 4.75 -24.72 5.59
N LYS A 252 5.31 -23.71 6.26
CA LYS A 252 4.74 -22.37 6.31
C LYS A 252 4.81 -21.67 4.96
N PHE A 253 5.91 -21.86 4.22
CA PHE A 253 6.06 -21.27 2.89
C PHE A 253 4.98 -21.81 1.94
N TRP A 254 4.90 -23.13 1.79
CA TRP A 254 3.96 -23.76 0.85
C TRP A 254 2.51 -23.56 1.26
N PHE A 255 2.19 -23.59 2.55
CA PHE A 255 0.85 -23.24 3.03
C PHE A 255 0.46 -21.82 2.63
N SER A 256 1.35 -20.85 2.87
CA SER A 256 1.09 -19.44 2.50
C SER A 256 0.94 -19.31 0.99
N PHE A 257 1.80 -19.96 0.21
CA PHE A 257 1.73 -19.95 -1.25
C PHE A 257 0.37 -20.46 -1.77
N PHE A 258 -0.07 -21.64 -1.33
CA PHE A 258 -1.34 -22.20 -1.78
C PHE A 258 -2.56 -21.45 -1.22
N HIS A 259 -2.43 -20.79 -0.07
CA HIS A 259 -3.44 -19.88 0.46
C HIS A 259 -3.62 -18.67 -0.49
N GLU A 260 -2.52 -18.04 -0.91
CA GLU A 260 -2.56 -16.95 -1.90
C GLU A 260 -3.16 -17.39 -3.24
N ILE A 261 -2.79 -18.59 -3.72
CA ILE A 261 -3.40 -19.20 -4.91
C ILE A 261 -4.91 -19.42 -4.72
N GLY A 262 -5.34 -19.81 -3.51
CA GLY A 262 -6.75 -19.95 -3.15
C GLY A 262 -7.54 -18.66 -3.37
N HIS A 263 -7.01 -17.50 -2.94
CA HIS A 263 -7.66 -16.21 -3.20
C HIS A 263 -7.86 -15.91 -4.69
N ILE A 264 -6.92 -16.33 -5.54
CA ILE A 264 -7.00 -16.16 -6.99
C ILE A 264 -8.03 -17.13 -7.58
N ILE A 265 -7.92 -18.43 -7.26
CA ILE A 265 -8.77 -19.48 -7.80
C ILE A 265 -10.23 -19.30 -7.38
N LEU A 266 -10.49 -18.87 -6.15
CA LEU A 266 -11.85 -18.67 -5.64
C LEU A 266 -12.41 -17.26 -5.94
N GLU A 267 -11.65 -16.47 -6.70
CA GLU A 267 -12.04 -15.14 -7.20
C GLU A 267 -12.50 -14.19 -6.08
N HIS A 268 -11.86 -14.22 -4.91
CA HIS A 268 -12.27 -13.41 -3.75
C HIS A 268 -12.30 -11.90 -4.06
N ASN A 269 -11.49 -11.44 -5.02
CA ASN A 269 -11.46 -10.03 -5.42
C ASN A 269 -12.63 -9.57 -6.31
N THR A 270 -13.48 -10.47 -6.82
CA THR A 270 -14.67 -10.13 -7.62
C THR A 270 -15.98 -10.22 -6.82
N ARG A 271 -15.95 -10.88 -5.65
CA ARG A 271 -17.13 -11.13 -4.83
C ARG A 271 -17.38 -9.95 -3.89
N ILE A 272 -18.54 -9.31 -4.04
CA ILE A 272 -18.95 -8.14 -3.26
C ILE A 272 -19.93 -8.55 -2.16
N GLY A 273 -19.83 -7.93 -0.97
CA GLY A 273 -20.80 -8.11 0.12
C GLY A 273 -20.57 -9.33 1.00
N ILE A 274 -19.39 -9.96 0.91
CA ILE A 274 -18.98 -11.09 1.75
C ILE A 274 -17.96 -10.60 2.78
N GLU A 275 -18.06 -11.13 3.99
CA GLU A 275 -17.11 -10.85 5.07
C GLU A 275 -15.75 -11.49 4.74
N GLU A 276 -14.69 -10.76 5.04
CA GLU A 276 -13.33 -11.17 4.73
C GLU A 276 -12.91 -12.47 5.45
N GLU A 277 -13.39 -12.70 6.67
CA GLU A 277 -13.15 -13.94 7.41
C GLU A 277 -13.58 -15.18 6.63
N VAL A 278 -14.62 -15.05 5.81
CA VAL A 278 -15.09 -16.14 4.94
C VAL A 278 -14.06 -16.39 3.85
N PHE A 279 -13.52 -15.34 3.22
CA PHE A 279 -12.47 -15.48 2.21
C PHE A 279 -11.18 -16.06 2.78
N GLU A 280 -10.76 -15.64 3.96
CA GLU A 280 -9.59 -16.19 4.65
C GLU A 280 -9.78 -17.68 4.96
N LEU A 281 -10.98 -18.07 5.43
CA LEU A 281 -11.30 -19.47 5.71
C LEU A 281 -11.35 -20.32 4.44
N GLU A 282 -11.95 -19.79 3.37
CA GLU A 282 -12.02 -20.44 2.06
C GLU A 282 -10.61 -20.67 1.47
N ALA A 283 -9.74 -19.65 1.52
CA ALA A 283 -8.34 -19.75 1.08
C ALA A 283 -7.53 -20.73 1.93
N ASP A 284 -7.73 -20.72 3.26
CA ASP A 284 -7.15 -21.70 4.17
C ASP A 284 -7.56 -23.13 3.80
N ASN A 285 -8.85 -23.36 3.57
CA ASN A 285 -9.35 -24.68 3.21
C ASN A 285 -8.84 -25.14 1.85
N TYR A 286 -8.75 -24.23 0.88
CA TYR A 286 -8.14 -24.51 -0.42
C TYR A 286 -6.68 -24.96 -0.27
N ALA A 287 -5.87 -24.25 0.52
CA ALA A 287 -4.47 -24.60 0.75
C ALA A 287 -4.32 -25.97 1.43
N LYS A 288 -5.16 -26.23 2.44
CA LYS A 288 -5.19 -27.50 3.18
C LYS A 288 -5.47 -28.67 2.26
N GLU A 289 -6.55 -28.59 1.50
CA GLU A 289 -6.99 -29.66 0.59
C GLU A 289 -6.00 -29.87 -0.56
N THR A 290 -5.46 -28.78 -1.11
CA THR A 290 -4.47 -28.85 -2.20
C THR A 290 -3.20 -29.56 -1.75
N LEU A 291 -2.69 -29.24 -0.55
CA LEU A 291 -1.47 -29.86 -0.04
C LEU A 291 -1.69 -31.32 0.38
N ILE A 292 -2.75 -31.57 1.16
CA ILE A 292 -3.05 -32.89 1.71
C ILE A 292 -4.55 -33.18 1.53
N ASP A 293 -4.87 -34.17 0.69
CA ASP A 293 -6.23 -34.67 0.54
C ASP A 293 -6.85 -35.01 1.90
N SER A 294 -8.02 -34.45 2.17
CA SER A 294 -8.64 -34.55 3.49
C SER A 294 -9.05 -35.97 3.85
N LYS A 295 -9.45 -36.81 2.89
CA LYS A 295 -9.87 -38.19 3.14
C LYS A 295 -8.68 -39.07 3.52
N LEU A 296 -7.57 -38.92 2.80
CA LEU A 296 -6.32 -39.61 3.10
C LEU A 296 -5.75 -39.12 4.43
N TYR A 297 -5.83 -37.83 4.73
CA TYR A 297 -5.41 -37.30 6.02
C TYR A 297 -6.25 -37.85 7.18
N THR A 298 -7.58 -37.85 7.07
CA THR A 298 -8.45 -38.46 8.10
C THR A 298 -8.10 -39.93 8.32
N SER A 299 -7.92 -40.69 7.24
CA SER A 299 -7.54 -42.11 7.31
C SER A 299 -6.18 -42.32 7.98
N PHE A 300 -5.23 -41.39 7.82
CA PHE A 300 -3.94 -41.40 8.50
C PHE A 300 -4.06 -41.06 9.99
N ILE A 301 -4.86 -40.05 10.34
CA ILE A 301 -5.12 -39.69 11.74
C ILE A 301 -5.77 -40.84 12.52
N ASP A 302 -6.70 -41.55 11.90
CA ASP A 302 -7.44 -42.64 12.53
C ASP A 302 -6.56 -43.84 12.89
N GLN A 303 -5.41 -44.00 12.23
CA GLN A 303 -4.40 -45.01 12.59
C GLN A 303 -3.69 -44.71 13.92
N ARG A 304 -3.76 -43.46 14.42
CA ARG A 304 -3.15 -42.99 15.69
C ARG A 304 -1.64 -43.24 15.81
N ASN A 305 -0.94 -43.45 14.69
CA ASN A 305 0.50 -43.63 14.65
C ASN A 305 1.20 -42.39 14.07
N PHE A 306 1.70 -41.52 14.96
CA PHE A 306 2.43 -40.30 14.60
C PHE A 306 3.94 -40.43 14.81
N SER A 307 4.49 -41.63 14.62
CA SER A 307 5.94 -41.83 14.62
C SER A 307 6.62 -41.13 13.44
N LYS A 308 7.92 -40.84 13.58
CA LYS A 308 8.71 -40.21 12.51
C LYS A 308 8.64 -40.99 11.19
N SER A 309 8.69 -42.32 11.23
CA SER A 309 8.58 -43.18 10.04
C SER A 309 7.21 -43.09 9.40
N SER A 310 6.13 -43.18 10.20
CA SER A 310 4.75 -43.05 9.72
C SER A 310 4.50 -41.73 8.98
N ILE A 311 5.03 -40.62 9.51
CA ILE A 311 4.94 -39.30 8.87
C ILE A 311 5.67 -39.28 7.52
N ILE A 312 6.87 -39.87 7.44
CA ILE A 312 7.64 -39.95 6.19
C ILE A 312 6.93 -40.81 5.15
N GLU A 313 6.43 -41.99 5.55
CA GLU A 313 5.68 -42.90 4.67
C GLU A 313 4.41 -42.24 4.12
N PHE A 314 3.66 -41.54 4.96
CA PHE A 314 2.48 -40.80 4.51
C PHE A 314 2.83 -39.65 3.56
N ALA A 315 3.90 -38.90 3.84
CA ALA A 315 4.37 -37.84 2.94
C ALA A 315 4.81 -38.38 1.57
N GLN A 316 5.44 -39.55 1.53
CA GLN A 316 5.80 -40.25 0.31
C GLN A 316 4.55 -40.69 -0.48
N LEU A 317 3.56 -41.27 0.19
CA LEU A 317 2.27 -41.63 -0.43
C LEU A 317 1.59 -40.41 -1.06
N MET A 318 1.61 -39.28 -0.37
CA MET A 318 1.03 -38.02 -0.83
C MET A 318 1.88 -37.28 -1.87
N ASN A 319 3.12 -37.73 -2.12
CA ASN A 319 4.12 -37.07 -2.94
C ASN A 319 4.35 -35.59 -2.57
N ILE A 320 4.56 -35.32 -1.27
CA ILE A 320 4.90 -33.98 -0.74
C ILE A 320 6.08 -34.05 0.22
N ASP A 321 6.54 -32.89 0.69
CA ASP A 321 7.54 -32.78 1.75
C ASP A 321 7.00 -33.26 3.10
N GLU A 322 7.78 -34.06 3.83
CA GLU A 322 7.43 -34.57 5.14
C GLU A 322 7.24 -33.47 6.20
N GLY A 323 7.91 -32.32 6.03
CA GLY A 323 7.74 -31.14 6.87
C GLY A 323 6.33 -30.56 6.79
N ILE A 324 5.66 -30.66 5.63
CA ILE A 324 4.28 -30.18 5.43
C ILE A 324 3.30 -31.04 6.23
N VAL A 325 3.45 -32.37 6.17
CA VAL A 325 2.65 -33.31 6.98
C VAL A 325 2.85 -33.04 8.47
N LEU A 326 4.11 -32.94 8.91
CA LEU A 326 4.42 -32.63 10.32
C LEU A 326 3.82 -31.27 10.74
N GLY A 327 3.95 -30.25 9.89
CA GLY A 327 3.38 -28.93 10.13
C GLY A 327 1.87 -28.97 10.33
N ARG A 328 1.17 -29.77 9.51
CA ARG A 328 -0.27 -29.96 9.65
C ARG A 328 -0.66 -30.68 10.95
N LEU A 329 0.04 -31.77 11.29
CA LEU A 329 -0.18 -32.50 12.54
C LEU A 329 0.07 -31.63 13.78
N GLN A 330 1.06 -30.76 13.73
CA GLN A 330 1.36 -29.82 14.82
C GLN A 330 0.31 -28.73 14.96
N LYS A 331 -0.19 -28.19 13.83
CA LYS A 331 -1.28 -27.21 13.82
C LYS A 331 -2.58 -27.79 14.38
N ASP A 332 -2.87 -29.04 14.05
CA ASP A 332 -4.08 -29.75 14.51
C ASP A 332 -3.94 -30.35 15.92
N GLY A 333 -2.75 -30.26 16.55
CA GLY A 333 -2.52 -30.69 17.93
C GLY A 333 -2.26 -32.18 18.14
N TYR A 334 -2.08 -32.96 17.07
CA TYR A 334 -1.74 -34.39 17.16
C TYR A 334 -0.26 -34.64 17.54
N VAL A 335 0.62 -33.71 17.19
CA VAL A 335 2.06 -33.78 17.47
C VAL A 335 2.52 -32.46 18.12
N PRO A 336 3.31 -32.48 19.21
CA PRO A 336 3.84 -31.24 19.80
C PRO A 336 4.80 -30.50 18.85
N TYR A 337 4.83 -29.17 18.92
CA TYR A 337 5.76 -28.33 18.15
C TYR A 337 7.25 -28.58 18.47
N SER A 338 7.55 -29.21 19.61
CA SER A 338 8.92 -29.61 19.98
C SER A 338 9.40 -30.90 19.30
N SER A 339 8.48 -31.69 18.71
CA SER A 339 8.78 -33.02 18.17
C SER A 339 9.17 -32.98 16.69
N TYR A 340 10.11 -33.84 16.32
CA TYR A 340 10.50 -34.13 14.92
C TYR A 340 10.89 -32.94 14.04
N ASN A 341 11.29 -31.81 14.64
CA ASN A 341 11.67 -30.59 13.91
C ASN A 341 12.78 -30.80 12.87
N SER A 342 13.56 -31.88 12.96
CA SER A 342 14.51 -32.31 11.92
C SER A 342 13.85 -32.61 10.56
N LEU A 343 12.55 -32.88 10.51
CA LEU A 343 11.79 -33.10 9.28
C LEU A 343 11.44 -31.79 8.56
N LYS A 344 11.53 -30.63 9.23
CA LYS A 344 11.22 -29.35 8.62
C LYS A 344 12.44 -28.78 7.92
N LYS A 345 12.39 -28.72 6.60
CA LYS A 345 13.39 -27.99 5.80
C LYS A 345 13.22 -26.49 6.03
N LYS A 346 14.33 -25.78 6.15
CA LYS A 346 14.33 -24.31 6.19
C LYS A 346 14.72 -23.79 4.82
N TYR A 347 13.94 -22.87 4.28
CA TYR A 347 14.25 -22.25 3.02
C TYR A 347 15.01 -20.93 3.22
N MET A 348 16.11 -20.81 2.50
CA MET A 348 16.79 -19.54 2.22
C MET A 348 16.82 -19.42 0.71
N LEU A 349 15.85 -18.72 0.12
CA LEU A 349 15.96 -18.34 -1.29
C LEU A 349 17.00 -17.21 -1.37
N VAL A 350 18.02 -17.41 -2.20
CA VAL A 350 19.12 -16.46 -2.45
C VAL A 350 18.65 -15.34 -3.37
#